data_AF-A0A1G5X353-F1
#
_entry.id   AF-A0A1G5X353-F1
#
_cell.length_a   1.000
_cell.length_b   1.000
_cell.length_c   1.000
_cell.angle_alpha   90.00
_cell.angle_beta   90.00
_cell.angle_gamma   90.00
#
_symmetry.space_group_name_H-M   'P 1'
#
loop_
_entity.id
_entity.type
_entity.pdbx_description
1 polymer ?
#
loop_
_entity_poly.entity_id
_entity_poly.type
_entity_poly.pdbx_seq_one_letter_code
_entity_poly.pdbx_strand_id
1 'polypeptide(L)'
;MFKINEALDNKATLTVKNGEMSVHISLASEKIVNLFPGLAKDAEKSGAKLLEPTKDEVTYSDGAKETVNGFDVPVPYLDKEFDLALIGTKGKWYDHKVVVSSPIN
;
A
#
# COMPACT_ATOMS: atom_id res chain seq x y z
N MET A 1 -4.51 -3.90 11.45
CA MET A 1 -5.40 -3.24 10.48
C MET A 1 -4.53 -2.50 9.49
N PHE A 2 -4.69 -2.79 8.20
CA PHE A 2 -4.05 -2.06 7.11
C PHE A 2 -4.83 -0.74 6.97
N LYS A 3 -4.23 0.37 7.41
CA LYS A 3 -4.89 1.69 7.39
C LYS A 3 -4.22 2.55 6.33
N ILE A 4 -4.99 2.89 5.30
CA ILE A 4 -4.63 3.94 4.35
C ILE A 4 -4.64 5.27 5.10
N ASN A 5 -3.86 6.25 4.63
CA ASN A 5 -3.81 7.54 5.28
C ASN A 5 -5.19 8.22 5.32
N GLU A 6 -5.63 8.58 6.52
CA GLU A 6 -6.90 9.28 6.76
C GLU A 6 -6.89 10.69 6.14
N ALA A 7 -5.70 11.29 5.95
CA ALA A 7 -5.53 12.54 5.19
C ALA A 7 -6.03 12.45 3.74
N LEU A 8 -6.10 11.23 3.19
CA LEU A 8 -6.57 10.97 1.83
C LEU A 8 -7.98 10.37 1.83
N ASP A 9 -8.81 10.65 2.85
CA ASP A 9 -10.14 10.06 3.06
C ASP A 9 -10.14 8.52 3.13
N ASN A 10 -9.03 7.89 3.52
CA ASN A 10 -8.83 6.43 3.39
C ASN A 10 -8.98 5.92 1.93
N LYS A 11 -8.81 6.80 0.94
CA LYS A 11 -8.84 6.48 -0.49
C LYS A 11 -7.43 6.38 -1.02
N ALA A 12 -7.32 5.73 -2.17
CA ALA A 12 -6.08 5.53 -2.88
C ALA A 12 -6.29 5.84 -4.36
N THR A 13 -5.21 6.17 -5.05
CA THR A 13 -5.27 6.53 -6.47
C THR A 13 -5.00 5.29 -7.31
N LEU A 14 -6.01 4.80 -8.04
CA LEU A 14 -5.83 3.74 -9.03
C LEU A 14 -5.36 4.34 -10.36
N THR A 15 -4.19 3.91 -10.82
CA THR A 15 -3.67 4.20 -12.15
C THR A 15 -3.81 2.98 -13.04
N VAL A 16 -4.38 3.15 -14.23
CA VAL A 16 -4.48 2.09 -15.24
C VAL A 16 -3.69 2.51 -16.47
N LYS A 17 -2.65 1.75 -16.81
CA LYS A 17 -1.78 2.04 -17.96
C LYS A 17 -1.45 0.76 -18.69
N ASN A 18 -1.63 0.73 -20.01
CA ASN A 18 -1.35 -0.43 -20.86
C ASN A 18 -2.07 -1.73 -20.43
N GLY A 19 -3.24 -1.63 -19.78
CA GLY A 19 -3.96 -2.78 -19.26
C GLY A 19 -3.47 -3.30 -17.91
N GLU A 20 -2.45 -2.68 -17.32
CA GLU A 20 -1.99 -2.95 -15.96
C GLU A 20 -2.60 -1.93 -14.99
N MET A 21 -3.02 -2.40 -13.83
CA MET A 21 -3.60 -1.59 -12.76
C MET A 21 -2.63 -1.51 -11.59
N SER A 22 -2.36 -0.30 -11.10
CA SER A 22 -1.56 -0.07 -9.91
C SER A 22 -2.24 0.96 -9.02
N VAL A 23 -2.31 0.67 -7.72
CA VAL A 23 -2.86 1.60 -6.74
C VAL A 23 -1.73 2.25 -5.96
N HIS A 24 -1.72 3.57 -5.93
CA HIS A 24 -0.80 4.33 -5.09
C HIS A 24 -1.45 4.55 -3.73
N ILE A 25 -0.86 3.97 -2.68
CA ILE A 25 -1.33 4.07 -1.30
C ILE A 25 -0.31 4.81 -0.43
N SER A 26 -0.73 5.91 0.18
CA SER A 26 0.04 6.56 1.24
C SER A 26 -0.37 5.96 2.59
N LEU A 27 0.59 5.49 3.38
CA LEU A 27 0.33 4.90 4.69
C LEU A 27 0.42 5.97 5.78
N ALA A 28 -0.30 5.84 6.89
CA ALA A 28 -0.22 6.80 8.00
C ALA A 28 1.05 6.63 8.86
N SER A 29 2.03 5.81 8.45
CA SER A 29 3.23 5.55 9.25
C SER A 29 4.44 5.18 8.40
N GLU A 30 5.58 5.79 8.71
CA GLU A 30 6.89 5.45 8.12
C GLU A 30 7.48 4.12 8.63
N LYS A 31 6.81 3.45 9.58
CA LYS A 31 7.28 2.18 10.14
C LYS A 31 7.24 1.03 9.15
N ILE A 32 6.47 1.18 8.06
CA ILE A 32 6.38 0.19 6.98
C ILE A 32 7.47 0.55 5.97
N VAL A 33 8.42 -0.36 5.80
CA VAL A 33 9.63 -0.12 5.02
C VAL A 33 9.47 -0.65 3.60
N ASN A 34 8.78 -1.79 3.41
CA ASN A 34 8.53 -2.36 2.09
C ASN A 34 7.19 -3.10 2.05
N LEU A 35 6.66 -3.27 0.85
CA LEU A 35 5.50 -4.11 0.55
C LEU A 35 5.88 -5.20 -0.45
N PHE A 36 5.08 -6.27 -0.50
CA PHE A 36 5.24 -7.36 -1.45
C PHE A 36 3.87 -7.84 -1.96
N PRO A 37 3.61 -7.82 -3.27
CA PRO A 37 2.36 -8.32 -3.85
C PRO A 37 2.35 -9.86 -3.81
N GLY A 38 1.79 -10.40 -2.73
CA GLY A 38 1.72 -11.84 -2.46
C GLY A 38 1.79 -12.13 -0.96
N LEU A 39 2.20 -13.36 -0.61
CA LEU A 39 2.32 -13.82 0.76
C LEU A 39 3.69 -13.48 1.37
N ALA A 40 3.71 -13.25 2.68
CA ALA A 40 4.88 -13.02 3.52
C ALA A 40 5.91 -14.14 3.35
N LYS A 41 5.44 -15.39 3.28
CA LYS A 41 6.30 -16.57 3.07
C LYS A 41 7.05 -16.52 1.74
N ASP A 42 6.48 -15.88 0.72
CA ASP A 42 7.15 -15.68 -0.57
C ASP A 42 8.07 -14.46 -0.53
N ALA A 43 7.68 -13.40 0.21
CA ALA A 43 8.50 -12.23 0.45
C ALA A 43 9.81 -12.55 1.23
N GLU A 44 9.78 -13.54 2.12
CA GLU A 44 10.95 -14.03 2.86
C GLU A 44 11.95 -14.82 2.00
N LYS A 45 11.58 -15.20 0.77
CA LYS A 45 12.47 -15.96 -0.13
C LYS A 45 13.44 -15.03 -0.86
N SER A 46 14.64 -15.55 -1.10
CA SER A 46 15.67 -14.88 -1.90
C SER A 46 15.17 -14.61 -3.32
N GLY A 47 15.00 -13.34 -3.69
CA GLY A 47 14.55 -12.91 -5.03
C GLY A 47 13.13 -12.33 -5.10
N ALA A 48 12.45 -12.15 -3.97
CA ALA A 48 11.19 -11.43 -3.92
C ALA A 48 11.36 -9.98 -4.41
N LYS A 49 10.53 -9.57 -5.37
CA LYS A 49 10.48 -8.17 -5.84
C LYS A 49 9.67 -7.34 -4.86
N LEU A 50 10.38 -6.69 -3.94
CA LEU A 50 9.77 -5.78 -2.97
C LEU A 50 9.43 -4.46 -3.63
N LEU A 51 8.33 -3.85 -3.18
CA LEU A 51 7.93 -2.49 -3.52
C LEU A 51 8.65 -1.55 -2.56
N GLU A 52 9.38 -0.60 -3.13
CA GLU A 52 10.08 0.44 -2.37
C GLU A 52 9.12 1.57 -2.00
N PRO A 53 9.32 2.22 -0.84
CA PRO A 53 8.49 3.33 -0.41
C PRO A 53 8.83 4.60 -1.21
N THR A 54 7.81 5.34 -1.62
CA THR A 54 7.93 6.74 -2.03
C THR A 54 7.73 7.65 -0.82
N LYS A 55 8.24 8.87 -0.88
CA LYS A 55 7.97 9.89 0.14
C LYS A 55 6.83 10.76 -0.33
N ASP A 56 5.70 10.65 0.35
CA ASP A 56 4.50 11.44 0.05
C ASP A 56 4.33 12.49 1.14
N GLU A 57 4.09 13.74 0.74
CA GLU A 57 3.70 14.81 1.67
C GLU A 57 2.17 14.85 1.72
N VAL A 58 1.60 14.45 2.86
CA VAL A 58 0.17 14.60 3.10
C VAL A 58 -0.09 15.84 3.95
N THR A 59 -1.18 16.54 3.65
CA THR A 59 -1.67 17.65 4.47
C THR A 59 -2.99 17.24 5.10
N TYR A 60 -3.03 17.21 6.42
CA TYR A 60 -4.23 16.90 7.19
C TYR A 60 -5.18 18.10 7.24
N SER A 61 -6.44 17.85 7.59
CA SER A 61 -7.50 18.87 7.65
C SER A 61 -7.24 19.97 8.69
N ASP A 62 -6.40 19.72 9.68
CA ASP A 62 -5.96 20.69 10.69
C ASP A 62 -4.79 21.57 10.22
N GLY A 63 -4.31 21.36 8.99
CA GLY A 63 -3.16 22.06 8.42
C GLY A 63 -1.81 21.44 8.76
N ALA A 64 -1.77 20.35 9.53
CA ALA A 64 -0.54 19.62 9.79
C ALA A 64 -0.04 18.94 8.50
N LYS A 65 1.27 18.98 8.28
CA LYS A 65 1.93 18.27 7.19
C LYS A 65 2.74 17.13 7.75
N GLU A 66 2.62 15.97 7.15
CA GLU A 66 3.42 14.80 7.50
C GLU A 66 3.98 14.18 6.23
N THR A 67 5.26 13.82 6.30
CA THR A 67 5.88 12.99 5.28
C THR A 67 5.60 11.54 5.65
N VAL A 68 4.97 10.82 4.74
CA VAL A 68 4.63 9.42 4.91
C VAL A 68 5.22 8.56 3.80
N ASN A 69 5.21 7.25 4.00
CA ASN A 69 5.64 6.31 2.98
C ASN A 69 4.45 5.94 2.07
N GLY A 70 4.58 6.27 0.80
CA GLY A 70 3.71 5.84 -0.29
C GLY A 70 4.19 4.54 -0.94
N PHE A 71 3.30 3.78 -1.57
CA PHE A 71 3.65 2.57 -2.29
C PHE A 71 2.76 2.37 -3.52
N ASP A 72 3.37 2.00 -4.63
CA ASP A 72 2.68 1.57 -5.85
C ASP A 72 2.43 0.06 -5.82
N VAL A 73 1.22 -0.33 -5.46
CA VAL A 73 0.83 -1.74 -5.36
C VAL A 73 0.16 -2.17 -6.66
N PRO A 74 0.68 -3.19 -7.36
CA PRO A 74 0.01 -3.74 -8.53
C PRO A 74 -1.29 -4.44 -8.10
N VAL A 75 -2.38 -4.12 -8.80
CA VAL A 75 -3.71 -4.64 -8.51
C VAL A 75 -4.07 -5.67 -9.59
N PRO A 76 -4.09 -6.98 -9.29
CA PRO A 76 -4.39 -7.99 -10.29
C PRO A 76 -5.87 -8.00 -10.68
N TYR A 77 -6.76 -7.58 -9.78
CA TYR A 77 -8.20 -7.56 -9.98
C TYR A 77 -8.87 -6.54 -9.06
N LEU A 78 -9.94 -5.93 -9.55
CA LEU A 78 -10.84 -5.08 -8.77
C LEU A 78 -11.93 -5.91 -8.12
N ASP A 79 -12.49 -5.41 -7.02
CA ASP A 79 -13.60 -5.99 -6.27
C ASP A 79 -13.36 -7.42 -5.78
N LYS A 80 -12.09 -7.80 -5.66
CA LYS A 80 -11.63 -9.13 -5.23
C LYS A 80 -10.46 -9.01 -4.27
N GLU A 81 -10.37 -9.95 -3.33
CA GLU A 81 -9.30 -10.03 -2.34
C GLU A 81 -8.01 -10.58 -2.95
N PHE A 82 -6.92 -9.83 -2.84
CA PHE A 82 -5.58 -10.29 -3.14
C PHE A 82 -4.69 -10.25 -1.90
N ASP A 83 -3.67 -11.10 -1.91
CA ASP A 83 -2.69 -11.16 -0.84
C ASP A 83 -1.63 -10.06 -1.04
N LEU A 84 -1.38 -9.31 0.02
CA LEU A 84 -0.35 -8.28 0.09
C LEU A 84 0.38 -8.42 1.43
N ALA A 85 1.69 -8.62 1.37
CA ALA A 85 2.52 -8.69 2.55
C ALA A 85 3.23 -7.36 2.79
N LEU A 86 3.38 -6.99 4.07
CA LEU A 86 4.15 -5.81 4.46
C LEU A 86 5.25 -6.19 5.44
N ILE A 87 6.36 -5.48 5.36
CA ILE A 87 7.45 -5.55 6.34
C ILE A 87 7.68 -4.17 6.93
N GLY A 88 7.78 -4.14 8.25
CA GLY A 88 8.14 -2.93 8.98
C GLY A 88 9.59 -2.97 9.46
N THR A 89 9.98 -1.90 10.15
CA THR A 89 11.32 -1.76 10.77
C THR A 89 11.66 -2.86 11.77
N LYS A 90 10.66 -3.63 12.24
CA LYS A 90 10.85 -4.80 13.12
C LYS A 90 11.31 -6.07 12.37
N GLY A 91 11.41 -6.03 11.04
CA GLY A 91 11.88 -7.16 10.23
C GLY A 91 10.90 -8.35 10.16
N LYS A 92 9.63 -8.13 10.55
CA LYS A 92 8.59 -9.16 10.51
C LYS A 92 7.61 -8.87 9.39
N TRP A 93 7.38 -9.88 8.55
CA TRP A 93 6.36 -9.84 7.52
C TRP A 93 4.96 -10.12 8.09
N TYR A 94 3.97 -9.43 7.54
CA TYR A 94 2.56 -9.61 7.89
C TYR A 94 1.73 -9.74 6.62
N ASP A 95 0.98 -10.83 6.53
CA ASP A 95 0.01 -11.06 5.46
C ASP A 95 -1.25 -10.23 5.67
N HIS A 96 -1.69 -9.55 4.62
CA HIS A 96 -2.95 -8.84 4.57
C HIS A 96 -3.73 -9.22 3.32
N LYS A 97 -5.06 -9.31 3.46
CA LYS A 97 -5.97 -9.37 2.32
C LYS A 97 -6.45 -7.96 2.00
N VAL A 98 -6.27 -7.56 0.75
CA VAL A 98 -6.62 -6.22 0.26
C VAL A 98 -7.66 -6.37 -0.83
N VAL A 99 -8.68 -5.51 -0.79
CA VAL A 99 -9.68 -5.36 -1.84
C VAL A 99 -9.62 -3.91 -2.31
N VAL A 100 -9.48 -3.72 -3.61
CA VAL A 100 -9.63 -2.41 -4.24
C VAL A 100 -11.01 -2.38 -4.88
N SER A 101 -11.86 -1.51 -4.37
CA SER A 101 -13.23 -1.32 -4.86
C SER A 101 -13.47 0.16 -5.14
N SER A 102 -14.43 0.43 -6.02
CA SER A 102 -14.85 1.81 -6.27
C SER A 102 -15.57 2.38 -5.04
N PRO A 103 -15.42 3.67 -4.73
CA PRO A 103 -16.17 4.28 -3.62
C PRO A 103 -17.67 4.11 -3.87
N ILE A 104 -18.36 3.56 -2.87
CA ILE A 104 -19.82 3.43 -2.91
C ILE A 104 -20.38 4.84 -2.68
N ASN A 105 -21.06 5.35 -3.69
CA ASN A 105 -21.65 6.70 -3.70
C ASN A 105 -22.99 6.72 -2.98
#